data_AF-E1IEN5-F1
#
_entry.id   AF-E1IEN5-F1
#
_cell.length_a   1.000
_cell.length_b   1.000
_cell.length_c   1.000
_cell.angle_alpha   90.00
_cell.angle_beta   90.00
_cell.angle_gamma   90.00
#
_symmetry.space_group_name_H-M   'P 1'
#
loop_
_entity.id
_entity.type
_entity.pdbx_description
1 polymer ?
#
loop_
_entity_poly.entity_id
_entity_poly.type
_entity_poly.pdbx_seq_one_letter_code
_entity_poly.pdbx_strand_id
1 'polypeptide(L)'
;MNPKRPHATRRILPNWSRVVRRRSAVEGHTIFARLAALARSGGRGLASLLVGAVMLTLIGLLIANFIGQVMLSARLEAQRAALAAEVDQIRAANRQLEAAVAFAESDANVERIAREQLGYARDGDTVLMIQTPPPPPPTATPPDAPVLNPAPPVLPASNWQRWWEAFFPVS
;
A
#
# COMPACT_ATOMS: atom_id res chain seq x y z
N MET A 1 -34.49 -28.15 -43.87
CA MET A 1 -35.70 -28.89 -44.23
C MET A 1 -36.67 -28.85 -43.05
N ASN A 2 -37.72 -28.02 -43.09
CA ASN A 2 -38.86 -28.10 -42.16
C ASN A 2 -40.07 -27.44 -42.87
N PRO A 3 -41.26 -28.07 -42.93
CA PRO A 3 -42.22 -27.84 -44.01
C PRO A 3 -43.22 -26.72 -43.70
N LYS A 4 -43.73 -26.15 -44.80
CA LYS A 4 -44.81 -25.16 -44.85
C LYS A 4 -46.09 -25.71 -44.23
N ARG A 5 -46.84 -24.87 -43.51
CA ARG A 5 -48.27 -25.10 -43.27
C ARG A 5 -49.11 -24.17 -44.16
N PRO A 6 -50.28 -24.65 -44.63
CA PRO A 6 -50.98 -24.09 -45.77
C PRO A 6 -52.07 -23.07 -45.41
N HIS A 7 -52.41 -22.34 -46.45
CA HIS A 7 -53.45 -21.34 -46.64
C HIS A 7 -54.81 -21.65 -45.99
N ALA A 8 -55.42 -20.63 -45.39
CA ALA A 8 -56.86 -20.52 -45.23
C ALA A 8 -57.34 -19.24 -45.94
N THR A 9 -57.89 -19.46 -47.13
CA THR A 9 -58.57 -18.51 -48.00
C THR A 9 -60.02 -18.33 -47.54
N ARG A 10 -60.54 -17.09 -47.65
CA ARG A 10 -61.94 -16.59 -47.73
C ARG A 10 -62.19 -15.52 -46.66
N ARG A 11 -62.76 -14.36 -46.93
CA ARG A 11 -63.74 -13.95 -47.95
C ARG A 11 -63.78 -12.40 -47.99
N ILE A 12 -63.80 -11.85 -49.21
CA ILE A 12 -64.72 -10.82 -49.72
C ILE A 12 -64.69 -9.41 -49.05
N LEU A 13 -64.11 -8.46 -49.80
CA LEU A 13 -64.29 -7.00 -49.78
C LEU A 13 -65.78 -6.59 -49.95
N PRO A 14 -66.18 -5.31 -49.90
CA PRO A 14 -65.84 -4.21 -48.99
C PRO A 14 -67.13 -3.53 -48.47
N ASN A 15 -67.14 -2.95 -47.26
CA ASN A 15 -68.21 -2.01 -46.88
C ASN A 15 -67.61 -0.69 -46.42
N TRP A 16 -67.42 0.20 -47.39
CA TRP A 16 -67.17 1.62 -47.16
C TRP A 16 -68.48 2.28 -46.80
N SER A 17 -68.82 2.33 -45.51
CA SER A 17 -69.84 3.26 -45.05
C SER A 17 -69.45 3.94 -43.75
N ARG A 18 -69.30 5.27 -43.91
CA ARG A 18 -69.25 6.31 -42.89
C ARG A 18 -67.91 6.54 -42.19
N VAL A 19 -67.04 7.24 -42.91
CA VAL A 19 -66.11 8.18 -42.28
C VAL A 19 -66.94 9.30 -41.66
N VAL A 20 -67.36 9.13 -40.41
CA VAL A 20 -67.70 10.26 -39.56
C VAL A 20 -66.39 10.97 -39.30
N ARG A 21 -66.19 12.11 -39.98
CA ARG A 21 -65.10 13.04 -39.71
C ARG A 21 -65.33 13.63 -38.31
N ARG A 22 -65.01 12.90 -37.24
CA ARG A 22 -64.69 13.52 -35.96
C ARG A 22 -63.44 14.33 -36.19
N ARG A 23 -63.58 15.65 -36.29
CA ARG A 23 -62.50 16.55 -35.88
C ARG A 23 -62.25 16.23 -34.41
N SER A 24 -61.28 15.35 -34.14
CA SER A 24 -60.55 15.43 -32.89
C SER A 24 -59.92 16.82 -32.90
N ALA A 25 -60.51 17.73 -32.13
CA ALA A 25 -59.75 18.84 -31.61
C ALA A 25 -58.54 18.20 -30.95
N VAL A 26 -57.37 18.41 -31.53
CA VAL A 26 -56.10 18.00 -30.94
C VAL A 26 -56.05 18.75 -29.61
N GLU A 27 -56.40 18.07 -28.53
CA GLU A 27 -56.21 18.51 -27.15
C GLU A 27 -54.70 18.50 -26.86
N GLY A 28 -54.00 19.43 -27.52
CA GLY A 28 -52.62 19.75 -27.24
C GLY A 28 -52.56 20.57 -25.96
N HIS A 29 -52.21 19.91 -24.85
CA HIS A 29 -51.46 20.50 -23.74
C HIS A 29 -52.02 21.80 -23.13
N THR A 30 -53.25 21.75 -22.59
CA THR A 30 -53.79 22.84 -21.75
C THR A 30 -53.24 22.86 -20.32
N ILE A 31 -52.30 21.97 -19.97
CA ILE A 31 -51.60 22.02 -18.66
C ILE A 31 -50.72 23.28 -18.57
N PHE A 32 -50.04 23.67 -19.66
CA PHE A 32 -49.21 24.88 -19.67
C PHE A 32 -50.02 26.18 -19.68
N ALA A 33 -51.21 26.18 -20.28
CA ALA A 33 -52.08 27.35 -20.34
C ALA A 33 -52.71 27.70 -18.98
N ARG A 34 -53.02 26.69 -18.15
CA ARG A 34 -53.59 26.91 -16.80
C ARG A 34 -52.54 27.35 -15.78
N LEU A 35 -51.27 26.97 -15.96
CA LEU A 35 -50.16 27.45 -15.13
C LEU A 35 -49.79 28.92 -15.43
N ALA A 36 -49.95 29.38 -16.67
CA ALA A 36 -49.68 30.77 -17.05
C ALA A 36 -50.74 31.77 -16.52
N ALA A 37 -51.98 31.31 -16.29
CA ALA A 37 -53.07 32.18 -15.85
C ALA A 37 -52.97 32.62 -14.37
N LEU A 38 -52.24 31.89 -13.52
CA LEU A 38 -52.05 32.26 -12.11
C LEU A 38 -50.95 33.31 -11.89
N ALA A 39 -50.09 33.54 -12.89
CA ALA A 39 -48.97 34.49 -12.79
C ALA A 39 -49.37 35.97 -12.94
N ARG A 40 -50.63 36.26 -13.32
CA ARG A 40 -51.04 37.61 -13.77
C ARG A 40 -51.91 38.39 -12.79
N SER A 41 -52.11 37.90 -11.56
CA SER A 41 -52.79 38.68 -10.51
C SER A 41 -52.11 38.46 -9.15
N GLY A 42 -51.25 39.39 -8.73
CA GLY A 42 -50.87 39.56 -7.31
C GLY A 42 -49.77 38.65 -6.72
N GLY A 43 -49.08 37.81 -7.50
CA GLY A 43 -48.15 36.77 -6.97
C GLY A 43 -46.64 37.03 -7.13
N ARG A 44 -46.20 38.28 -7.37
CA ARG A 44 -44.78 38.58 -7.65
C ARG A 44 -43.84 38.18 -6.51
N GLY A 45 -44.27 38.34 -5.26
CA GLY A 45 -43.48 37.95 -4.07
C GLY A 45 -43.31 36.44 -3.93
N LEU A 46 -44.36 35.65 -4.18
CA LEU A 46 -44.30 34.19 -4.13
C LEU A 46 -43.46 33.62 -5.28
N ALA A 47 -43.60 34.18 -6.49
CA ALA A 47 -42.77 33.78 -7.62
C ALA A 47 -41.28 34.06 -7.37
N SER A 48 -40.92 35.23 -6.82
CA SER A 48 -39.53 35.54 -6.46
C SER A 48 -38.98 34.64 -5.35
N LEU A 49 -39.83 34.25 -4.38
CA LEU A 49 -39.43 33.34 -3.30
C LEU A 49 -39.14 31.93 -3.81
N LEU A 50 -39.97 31.42 -4.72
CA LEU A 50 -39.74 30.12 -5.36
C LEU A 50 -38.46 30.12 -6.21
N VAL A 51 -38.24 31.18 -7.00
CA VAL A 51 -37.00 31.31 -7.78
C VAL A 51 -35.78 31.39 -6.87
N GLY A 52 -35.85 32.15 -5.78
CA GLY A 52 -34.79 32.23 -4.76
C GLY A 52 -34.49 30.88 -4.11
N ALA A 53 -35.53 30.13 -3.72
CA ALA A 53 -35.40 28.81 -3.12
C ALA A 53 -34.76 27.79 -4.10
N VAL A 54 -35.17 27.80 -5.36
CA VAL A 54 -34.57 26.94 -6.40
C VAL A 54 -33.10 27.31 -6.62
N MET A 55 -32.76 28.60 -6.67
CA MET A 55 -31.36 29.03 -6.80
C MET A 55 -30.52 28.61 -5.60
N LEU A 56 -31.03 28.78 -4.38
CA LEU A 56 -30.32 28.38 -3.17
C LEU A 56 -30.07 26.86 -3.16
N THR A 57 -31.07 26.08 -3.57
CA THR A 57 -30.96 24.62 -3.69
C THR A 57 -29.92 24.23 -4.73
N LEU A 58 -29.91 24.89 -5.89
CA LEU A 58 -28.93 24.64 -6.95
C LEU A 58 -27.52 24.95 -6.48
N ILE A 59 -27.30 26.09 -5.83
CA ILE A 59 -26.00 26.49 -5.25
C ILE A 59 -25.54 25.44 -4.23
N GLY A 60 -26.43 25.04 -3.31
CA GLY A 60 -26.11 24.01 -2.32
C GLY A 60 -25.67 22.69 -2.95
N LEU A 61 -26.34 22.26 -4.02
CA LEU A 61 -26.03 21.04 -4.74
C LEU A 61 -24.68 21.12 -5.47
N LEU A 62 -24.37 22.27 -6.10
CA LEU A 62 -23.06 22.50 -6.72
C LEU A 62 -21.93 22.45 -5.69
N ILE A 63 -22.11 23.10 -4.54
CA ILE A 63 -21.11 23.09 -3.46
C ILE A 63 -20.89 21.67 -2.95
N ALA A 64 -21.96 20.92 -2.68
CA ALA A 64 -21.87 19.54 -2.20
C ALA A 64 -21.14 18.64 -3.22
N ASN A 65 -21.47 18.75 -4.51
CA ASN A 65 -20.81 18.01 -5.57
C ASN A 65 -19.33 18.38 -5.69
N PHE A 66 -19.01 19.67 -5.64
CA PHE A 66 -17.63 20.15 -5.72
C PHE A 66 -16.78 19.65 -4.55
N ILE A 67 -17.30 19.72 -3.32
CA ILE A 67 -16.61 19.18 -2.13
C ILE A 67 -16.34 17.68 -2.31
N GLY A 68 -17.34 16.92 -2.77
CA GLY A 68 -17.18 15.49 -3.06
C GLY A 68 -16.06 15.21 -4.07
N GLN A 69 -16.01 15.98 -5.16
CA GLN A 69 -14.97 15.86 -6.18
C GLN A 69 -13.58 16.23 -5.65
N VAL A 70 -13.46 17.31 -4.88
CA VAL A 70 -12.19 17.72 -4.27
C VAL A 70 -11.69 16.66 -3.30
N MET A 71 -12.55 16.11 -2.44
CA MET A 71 -12.14 15.04 -1.53
C MET A 71 -11.74 13.77 -2.26
N LEU A 72 -12.47 13.39 -3.32
CA LEU A 72 -12.13 12.21 -4.12
C LEU A 72 -10.79 12.39 -4.83
N SER A 73 -10.55 13.54 -5.46
CA SER A 73 -9.28 13.83 -6.13
C SER A 73 -8.11 13.82 -5.15
N ALA A 74 -8.24 14.44 -3.97
CA ALA A 74 -7.21 14.42 -2.94
C ALA A 74 -6.88 12.99 -2.48
N ARG A 75 -7.89 12.14 -2.31
CA ARG A 75 -7.69 10.72 -1.96
C ARG A 75 -6.97 9.95 -3.06
N LEU A 76 -7.35 10.17 -4.32
CA LEU A 76 -6.71 9.51 -5.47
C LEU A 76 -5.24 9.95 -5.61
N GLU A 77 -4.94 11.22 -5.42
CA GLU A 77 -3.55 11.71 -5.44
C GLU A 77 -2.72 11.14 -4.28
N ALA A 78 -3.29 11.06 -3.08
CA ALA A 78 -2.61 10.42 -1.94
C ALA A 78 -2.34 8.93 -2.21
N GLN A 79 -3.30 8.20 -2.78
CA GLN A 79 -3.11 6.80 -3.18
C GLN A 79 -2.04 6.66 -4.25
N ARG A 80 -2.06 7.50 -5.29
CA ARG A 80 -1.03 7.51 -6.34
C ARG A 80 0.36 7.73 -5.76
N ALA A 81 0.52 8.70 -4.85
CA ALA A 81 1.78 8.99 -4.20
C ALA A 81 2.27 7.80 -3.35
N ALA A 82 1.38 7.15 -2.61
CA ALA A 82 1.71 5.97 -1.82
C ALA A 82 2.17 4.80 -2.71
N LEU A 83 1.43 4.50 -3.79
CA LEU A 83 1.80 3.45 -4.74
C LEU A 83 3.12 3.76 -5.46
N ALA A 84 3.36 5.02 -5.83
CA ALA A 84 4.63 5.43 -6.45
C ALA A 84 5.82 5.19 -5.49
N ALA A 85 5.66 5.56 -4.22
CA ALA A 85 6.68 5.30 -3.21
C ALA A 85 6.93 3.81 -2.99
N GLU A 86 5.89 2.98 -2.99
CA GLU A 86 6.01 1.52 -2.89
C GLU A 86 6.76 0.93 -4.10
N VAL A 87 6.42 1.37 -5.32
CA VAL A 87 7.12 0.95 -6.53
C VAL A 87 8.60 1.32 -6.47
N ASP A 88 8.93 2.51 -6.02
CA ASP A 88 10.33 2.95 -5.91
C ASP A 88 11.11 2.16 -4.86
N GLN A 89 10.47 1.80 -3.73
CA GLN A 89 11.07 0.91 -2.73
C GLN A 89 11.33 -0.48 -3.31
N ILE A 90 10.35 -1.08 -4.00
CA ILE A 90 10.49 -2.39 -4.63
C ILE A 90 11.60 -2.37 -5.68
N ARG A 91 11.68 -1.31 -6.51
CA ARG A 91 12.75 -1.16 -7.50
C ARG A 91 14.12 -1.03 -6.86
N ALA A 92 14.24 -0.28 -5.76
CA ALA A 92 15.49 -0.15 -5.03
C ALA A 92 15.94 -1.50 -4.45
N ALA A 93 15.01 -2.24 -3.82
CA ALA A 93 15.26 -3.58 -3.31
C ALA A 93 15.66 -4.55 -4.43
N ASN A 94 14.96 -4.51 -5.56
CA ASN A 94 15.28 -5.37 -6.70
C ASN A 94 16.69 -5.09 -7.24
N ARG A 95 17.07 -3.82 -7.41
CA ARG A 95 18.45 -3.47 -7.83
C ARG A 95 19.51 -3.97 -6.85
N GLN A 96 19.22 -3.91 -5.55
CA GLN A 96 20.14 -4.43 -4.53
C GLN A 96 20.28 -5.95 -4.63
N LEU A 97 19.16 -6.66 -4.84
CA LEU A 97 19.16 -8.11 -5.01
C LEU A 97 19.87 -8.53 -6.30
N GLU A 98 19.61 -7.84 -7.41
CA GLU A 98 20.29 -8.05 -8.69
C GLU A 98 21.81 -7.87 -8.54
N ALA A 99 22.26 -6.83 -7.82
CA ALA A 99 23.67 -6.62 -7.54
C ALA A 99 24.27 -7.74 -6.66
N ALA A 100 23.52 -8.21 -5.66
CA ALA A 100 23.95 -9.31 -4.79
C ALA A 100 24.08 -10.64 -5.56
N VAL A 101 23.13 -10.92 -6.45
CA VAL A 101 23.18 -12.09 -7.35
C VAL A 101 24.36 -11.99 -8.29
N ALA A 102 24.56 -10.84 -8.94
CA ALA A 102 25.69 -10.63 -9.85
C ALA A 102 27.04 -10.79 -9.13
N PHE A 103 27.17 -10.32 -7.89
CA PHE A 103 28.36 -10.56 -7.09
C PHE A 103 28.52 -12.05 -6.72
N ALA A 104 27.44 -12.72 -6.31
CA ALA A 104 27.49 -14.13 -5.95
C ALA A 104 27.92 -15.03 -7.13
N GLU A 105 27.51 -14.67 -8.35
CA GLU A 105 27.88 -15.35 -9.60
C GLU A 105 29.26 -14.95 -10.14
N SER A 106 29.87 -13.90 -9.60
CA SER A 106 31.16 -13.39 -10.09
C SER A 106 32.34 -14.26 -9.69
N ASP A 107 33.38 -14.27 -10.54
CA ASP A 107 34.67 -14.92 -10.25
C ASP A 107 35.31 -14.43 -8.94
N ALA A 108 35.07 -13.18 -8.56
CA ALA A 108 35.57 -12.62 -7.30
C ALA A 108 34.98 -13.34 -6.08
N ASN A 109 33.68 -13.70 -6.12
CA ASN A 109 33.07 -14.48 -5.06
C ASN A 109 33.55 -15.94 -5.07
N VAL A 110 33.77 -16.53 -6.26
CA VAL A 110 34.37 -17.86 -6.40
C VAL A 110 35.78 -17.89 -5.80
N GLU A 111 36.62 -16.92 -6.13
CA GLU A 111 37.97 -16.80 -5.59
C GLU A 111 37.95 -16.59 -4.07
N ARG A 112 37.03 -15.76 -3.56
CA ARG A 112 36.84 -15.57 -2.13
C ARG A 112 36.49 -16.89 -1.42
N ILE A 113 35.54 -17.65 -1.93
CA ILE A 113 35.17 -18.97 -1.37
C ILE A 113 36.36 -19.94 -1.47
N ALA A 114 37.05 -19.97 -2.60
CA ALA A 114 38.22 -20.81 -2.81
C ALA A 114 39.31 -20.55 -1.76
N ARG A 115 39.63 -19.28 -1.49
CA ARG A 115 40.66 -18.90 -0.51
C ARG A 115 40.20 -19.05 0.94
N GLU A 116 39.02 -18.55 1.27
CA GLU A 116 38.55 -18.44 2.66
C GLU A 116 38.00 -19.76 3.21
N GLN A 117 37.26 -20.52 2.39
CA GLN A 117 36.55 -21.70 2.85
C GLN A 117 37.24 -23.00 2.45
N LEU A 118 37.83 -23.03 1.25
CA LEU A 118 38.47 -24.23 0.71
C LEU A 118 40.00 -24.22 0.90
N GLY A 119 40.59 -23.08 1.30
CA GLY A 119 42.03 -22.94 1.48
C GLY A 119 42.84 -23.11 0.19
N TYR A 120 42.20 -22.96 -0.97
CA TYR A 120 42.85 -23.05 -2.28
C TYR A 120 43.65 -21.78 -2.58
N ALA A 121 44.81 -21.97 -3.20
CA ALA A 121 45.70 -20.92 -3.67
C ALA A 121 45.78 -20.97 -5.21
N ARG A 122 46.03 -19.83 -5.85
CA ARG A 122 46.15 -19.76 -7.31
C ARG A 122 47.53 -20.28 -7.74
N ASP A 123 47.65 -20.77 -8.97
CA ASP A 123 48.95 -21.15 -9.52
C ASP A 123 49.91 -19.95 -9.49
N GLY A 124 51.04 -20.11 -8.79
CA GLY A 124 52.03 -19.06 -8.55
C GLY A 124 51.96 -18.39 -7.17
N ASP A 125 50.93 -18.65 -6.36
CA ASP A 125 50.84 -18.15 -4.99
C ASP A 125 51.82 -18.90 -4.04
N THR A 126 52.46 -18.19 -3.12
CA THR A 126 53.29 -18.78 -2.06
C THR A 126 52.45 -19.02 -0.80
N VAL A 127 52.17 -20.29 -0.48
CA VAL A 127 51.41 -20.65 0.73
C VAL A 127 52.32 -20.62 1.96
N LEU A 128 52.01 -19.73 2.91
CA LEU A 128 52.72 -19.63 4.19
C LEU A 128 51.98 -20.45 5.25
N MET A 129 52.61 -21.52 5.74
CA MET A 129 52.05 -22.34 6.81
C MET A 129 52.65 -21.91 8.15
N ILE A 130 51.82 -21.29 8.99
CA ILE A 130 52.24 -20.85 10.33
C ILE A 130 52.39 -22.10 11.20
N GLN A 131 53.62 -22.45 11.54
CA GLN A 131 53.89 -23.47 12.55
C GLN A 131 53.87 -22.79 13.92
N THR A 132 52.93 -23.19 14.77
CA THR A 132 52.99 -22.83 16.19
C THR A 132 54.18 -23.58 16.81
N PRO A 133 55.17 -22.89 17.41
CA PRO A 133 56.25 -23.59 18.08
C PRO A 133 55.68 -24.46 19.20
N PRO A 134 56.22 -25.67 19.41
CA PRO A 134 55.79 -26.53 20.50
C PRO A 134 55.91 -25.76 21.84
N PRO A 135 54.96 -25.93 22.77
CA PRO A 135 55.04 -25.27 24.06
C PRO A 135 56.38 -25.60 24.72
N PRO A 136 57.05 -24.62 25.35
CA PRO A 136 58.33 -24.86 25.98
C PRO A 136 58.18 -26.01 26.99
N PRO A 137 59.18 -26.90 27.10
CA PRO A 137 59.15 -27.95 28.11
C PRO A 137 58.93 -27.28 29.47
N PRO A 138 58.12 -27.89 30.36
CA PRO A 138 57.94 -27.35 31.71
C PRO A 138 59.33 -27.20 32.32
N THR A 139 59.73 -25.94 32.54
CA THR A 139 61.00 -25.64 33.19
C THR A 139 60.90 -26.25 34.58
N ALA A 140 61.76 -27.22 34.87
CA ALA A 140 61.90 -27.74 36.22
C ALA A 140 62.24 -26.56 37.13
N THR A 141 61.27 -26.15 37.93
CA THR A 141 61.46 -25.19 39.02
C THR A 141 62.63 -25.68 39.88
N PRO A 142 63.61 -24.82 40.23
CA PRO A 142 64.68 -25.19 41.14
C PRO A 142 64.09 -25.72 42.46
N PRO A 143 64.64 -26.79 43.06
CA PRO A 143 64.31 -27.14 44.43
C PRO A 143 64.82 -26.03 45.36
N ASP A 144 64.03 -25.70 46.38
CA ASP A 144 64.39 -24.84 47.51
C ASP A 144 64.39 -23.32 47.28
N ALA A 145 63.22 -22.78 46.92
CA ALA A 145 62.75 -21.55 47.55
C ALA A 145 61.71 -21.94 48.62
N PRO A 146 61.69 -21.31 49.81
CA PRO A 146 60.61 -21.54 50.76
C PRO A 146 59.31 -21.20 50.05
N VAL A 147 58.45 -22.21 49.87
CA VAL A 147 57.12 -22.01 49.34
C VAL A 147 56.38 -21.19 50.40
N LEU A 148 56.41 -19.87 50.27
CA LEU A 148 55.37 -19.04 50.86
C LEU A 148 54.09 -19.58 50.23
N ASN A 149 53.29 -20.27 51.05
CA ASN A 149 51.96 -20.69 50.65
C ASN A 149 51.33 -19.51 49.91
N PRO A 150 50.89 -19.68 48.65
CA PRO A 150 50.20 -18.60 47.97
C PRO A 150 49.04 -18.22 48.87
N ALA A 151 49.01 -16.94 49.29
CA ALA A 151 47.88 -16.42 50.03
C ALA A 151 46.62 -16.78 49.23
N PRO A 152 45.57 -17.34 49.85
CA PRO A 152 44.36 -17.71 49.14
C PRO A 152 43.88 -16.50 48.32
N PRO A 153 43.40 -16.70 47.07
CA PRO A 153 42.92 -15.60 46.26
C PRO A 153 41.83 -14.87 47.06
N VAL A 154 42.08 -13.61 47.39
CA VAL A 154 41.08 -12.76 48.04
C VAL A 154 39.99 -12.56 47.00
N LEU A 155 38.93 -13.37 47.08
CA LEU A 155 37.79 -13.26 46.19
C LEU A 155 37.23 -11.83 46.34
N PRO A 156 37.05 -11.08 45.24
CA PRO A 156 36.48 -9.74 45.35
C PRO A 156 35.11 -9.84 46.00
N ALA A 157 34.84 -8.96 46.98
CA ALA A 157 33.55 -8.93 47.67
C ALA A 157 32.43 -8.94 46.62
N SER A 158 31.51 -9.87 46.79
CA SER A 158 30.36 -10.02 45.90
C SER A 158 29.58 -8.69 45.85
N ASN A 159 29.03 -8.34 44.68
CA ASN A 159 28.45 -7.00 44.48
C ASN A 159 27.37 -6.66 45.54
N TRP A 160 26.63 -7.65 46.05
CA TRP A 160 25.59 -7.43 47.07
C TRP A 160 26.15 -7.06 48.45
N GLN A 161 27.32 -7.58 48.85
CA GLN A 161 27.98 -7.19 50.12
C GLN A 161 28.39 -5.71 50.08
N ARG A 162 28.89 -5.25 48.93
CA ARG A 162 29.23 -3.84 48.72
C ARG A 162 28.02 -2.93 48.82
N TRP A 163 26.87 -3.36 48.28
CA TRP A 163 25.62 -2.61 48.43
C TRP A 163 25.14 -2.60 49.89
N TRP A 164 25.24 -3.73 50.58
CA TRP A 164 24.83 -3.82 51.98
C TRP A 164 25.62 -2.89 52.90
N GLU A 165 26.95 -2.84 52.76
CA GLU A 165 27.82 -1.92 53.51
C GLU A 165 27.51 -0.45 53.21
N ALA A 166 27.17 -0.12 51.96
CA ALA A 166 26.78 1.24 51.61
C ALA A 166 25.49 1.69 52.30
N PHE A 167 24.54 0.78 52.53
CA PHE A 167 23.28 1.09 53.22
C PHE A 167 23.37 1.01 54.75
N PHE A 168 24.29 0.21 55.30
CA PHE A 168 24.44 0.01 56.73
C PHE A 168 25.92 0.08 57.17
N PRO A 169 26.54 1.27 57.17
CA PRO A 169 27.92 1.43 57.62
C PRO A 169 28.01 1.18 59.13
N VAL A 170 28.98 0.37 59.54
CA VAL A 170 29.27 0.11 60.96
C VAL A 170 30.05 1.31 61.52
N SER A 171 29.43 2.08 62.42
CA SER A 171 30.03 3.21 63.13
C SER A 171 30.96 2.79 64.25
#